data_AF-A0A093J8Z7-F1
#
_entry.id   AF-A0A093J8Z7-F1
#
_cell.length_a   1.000
_cell.length_b   1.000
_cell.length_c   1.000
_cell.angle_alpha   90.00
_cell.angle_beta   90.00
_cell.angle_gamma   90.00
#
_symmetry.space_group_name_H-M   'P 1'
#
loop_
_entity.id
_entity.type
_entity.pdbx_description
1 polymer ?
#
loop_
_entity_poly.entity_id
_entity_poly.type
_entity_poly.pdbx_seq_one_letter_code
_entity_poly.pdbx_strand_id
1 'polypeptide(L)'
;DTRAVNTPDKEINIQWYLPSLAKPSNDTETKVLLLYAYNTQPVKISNIKIFSSMSVFSGHLWIPLASIISLRDKLSNLKQQVEMLMQSSKSLSSASEPISFLEQSETLKIIPSKNQKMNVAKVHLDRKTEEMAKRCLSEVKALLSVVPAPSLPLSEIPFDVTLQSIASLEDMFDPAGGCTITEESLFNWIISLFH
;
A
#
# COMPACT_ATOMS: atom_id res chain seq x y z
N ASP A 1 6.98 -29.16 -16.47
CA ASP A 1 6.60 -28.35 -15.29
C ASP A 1 5.42 -27.43 -15.56
N THR A 2 4.20 -27.91 -15.32
CA THR A 2 3.04 -27.03 -15.14
C THR A 2 3.11 -26.48 -13.72
N ARG A 3 3.75 -25.31 -13.55
CA ARG A 3 3.62 -24.54 -12.30
C ARG A 3 2.15 -24.17 -12.13
N ALA A 4 1.46 -24.89 -11.26
CA ALA A 4 0.14 -24.49 -10.82
C ALA A 4 0.30 -23.21 -9.99
N VAL A 5 -0.22 -22.09 -10.50
CA VAL A 5 -0.28 -20.83 -9.76
C VAL A 5 -1.56 -20.86 -8.93
N ASN A 6 -1.41 -20.67 -7.62
CA ASN A 6 -2.51 -20.64 -6.66
C ASN A 6 -2.42 -19.35 -5.85
N THR A 7 -3.41 -18.49 -5.98
CA THR A 7 -3.59 -17.29 -5.15
C THR A 7 -4.83 -17.52 -4.28
N PRO A 8 -4.64 -17.91 -3.00
CA PRO A 8 -5.75 -18.23 -2.10
C PRO A 8 -6.53 -16.98 -1.68
N ASP A 9 -5.91 -15.80 -1.79
CA ASP A 9 -6.45 -14.51 -1.39
C ASP A 9 -6.57 -13.55 -2.60
N LYS A 10 -7.28 -12.43 -2.40
CA LYS A 10 -7.31 -11.33 -3.37
C LYS A 10 -5.98 -10.58 -3.28
N GLU A 11 -5.33 -10.35 -4.41
CA GLU A 11 -4.09 -9.60 -4.46
C GLU A 11 -3.99 -8.74 -5.71
N ILE A 12 -3.24 -7.65 -5.63
CA ILE A 12 -2.75 -6.91 -6.78
C ILE A 12 -1.23 -6.96 -6.80
N ASN A 13 -0.66 -7.33 -7.95
CA ASN A 13 0.76 -7.29 -8.22
C ASN A 13 1.08 -6.12 -9.14
N ILE A 14 2.13 -5.39 -8.80
CA ILE A 14 2.55 -4.17 -9.48
C ILE A 14 4.02 -4.28 -9.81
N GLN A 15 4.36 -3.96 -11.06
CA GLN A 15 5.71 -3.98 -11.58
C GLN A 15 5.97 -2.71 -12.39
N TRP A 16 7.24 -2.30 -12.43
CA TRP A 16 7.66 -1.13 -13.17
C TRP A 16 8.64 -1.53 -14.27
N TYR A 17 8.49 -0.91 -15.43
CA TYR A 17 9.40 -1.07 -16.54
C TYR A 17 9.86 0.30 -17.03
N LEU A 18 11.17 0.52 -17.02
CA LEU A 18 11.79 1.71 -17.57
C LEU A 18 12.24 1.40 -19.02
N PRO A 19 11.53 1.90 -20.04
CA PRO A 19 11.95 1.68 -21.42
C PRO A 19 13.33 2.31 -21.64
N SER A 20 14.17 1.65 -22.41
CA SER A 20 15.51 2.15 -22.74
C SER A 20 15.45 3.60 -23.20
N LEU A 21 16.27 4.46 -22.59
CA LEU A 21 16.46 5.91 -22.84
C LEU A 21 16.77 6.28 -24.31
N ALA A 22 16.84 5.29 -25.21
CA ALA A 22 17.19 5.42 -26.62
C ALA A 22 15.95 5.67 -27.49
N LYS A 23 15.21 6.76 -27.23
CA LYS A 23 14.59 7.63 -28.24
C LYS A 23 13.74 8.70 -27.54
N PRO A 24 13.94 9.99 -27.82
CA PRO A 24 12.91 10.97 -27.55
C PRO A 24 11.79 10.72 -28.58
N SER A 25 10.72 10.04 -28.18
CA SER A 25 9.41 10.44 -28.72
C SER A 25 9.18 11.89 -28.29
N ASN A 26 8.36 12.65 -29.01
CA ASN A 26 8.17 14.10 -28.84
C ASN A 26 7.72 14.59 -27.43
N ASP A 27 7.69 13.71 -26.42
CA ASP A 27 7.59 13.99 -24.99
C ASP A 27 8.97 14.37 -24.43
N THR A 28 9.09 15.61 -23.93
CA THR A 28 10.28 16.11 -23.22
C THR A 28 10.48 15.48 -21.84
N GLU A 29 9.54 14.65 -21.37
CA GLU A 29 9.54 14.09 -20.01
C GLU A 29 9.72 12.56 -20.02
N THR A 30 10.67 12.06 -19.22
CA THR A 30 10.90 10.62 -19.04
C THR A 30 9.68 9.96 -18.40
N LYS A 31 9.09 8.98 -19.07
CA LYS A 31 7.96 8.19 -18.57
C LYS A 31 8.37 6.76 -18.25
N VAL A 32 7.78 6.18 -17.21
CA VAL A 32 7.94 4.80 -16.78
C VAL A 32 6.62 4.08 -17.00
N LEU A 33 6.69 2.81 -17.39
CA LEU A 33 5.52 1.96 -17.56
C LEU A 33 5.20 1.25 -16.24
N LEU A 34 4.05 1.55 -15.66
CA LEU A 34 3.42 0.76 -14.60
C LEU A 34 2.69 -0.42 -15.22
N LEU A 35 2.97 -1.63 -14.77
CA LEU A 35 2.25 -2.85 -15.11
C LEU A 35 1.52 -3.33 -13.86
N TYR A 36 0.25 -3.70 -13.97
CA TYR A 36 -0.51 -4.24 -12.85
C TYR A 36 -1.34 -5.45 -13.28
N ALA A 37 -1.54 -6.37 -12.34
CA ALA A 37 -2.48 -7.47 -12.46
C ALA A 37 -3.10 -7.77 -11.10
N TYR A 38 -4.41 -8.04 -11.05
CA TYR A 38 -5.09 -8.36 -9.80
C TYR A 38 -6.19 -9.39 -9.99
N ASN A 39 -6.54 -10.06 -8.89
CA ASN A 39 -7.66 -10.98 -8.82
C ASN A 39 -8.72 -10.54 -7.80
N THR A 40 -9.99 -10.59 -8.19
CA THR A 40 -11.12 -10.24 -7.31
C THR A 40 -11.72 -11.45 -6.58
N GLN A 41 -11.28 -12.66 -6.95
CA GLN A 41 -11.60 -13.93 -6.29
C GLN A 41 -10.33 -14.80 -6.23
N PRO A 42 -10.23 -15.75 -5.28
CA PRO A 42 -9.12 -16.71 -5.24
C PRO A 42 -8.98 -17.45 -6.57
N VAL A 43 -7.76 -17.56 -7.08
CA VAL A 43 -7.49 -18.18 -8.38
C VAL A 43 -6.66 -19.44 -8.19
N LYS A 44 -7.19 -20.57 -8.69
CA LYS A 44 -6.43 -21.82 -8.79
C LYS A 44 -6.29 -22.21 -10.26
N ILE A 45 -5.10 -22.00 -10.82
CA ILE A 45 -4.81 -22.41 -12.19
C ILE A 45 -4.32 -23.86 -12.15
N SER A 46 -5.28 -24.80 -12.14
CA SER A 46 -4.99 -26.23 -12.32
C SER A 46 -4.88 -26.61 -13.80
N ASN A 47 -5.62 -25.94 -14.68
CA ASN A 47 -5.59 -26.12 -16.12
C ASN A 47 -6.01 -24.82 -16.82
N ILE A 48 -5.15 -24.28 -17.68
CA ILE A 48 -5.41 -23.05 -18.45
C ILE A 48 -6.68 -23.17 -19.31
N LYS A 49 -7.06 -24.37 -19.75
CA LYS A 49 -8.28 -24.59 -20.56
C LYS A 49 -9.59 -24.47 -19.76
N ILE A 50 -9.54 -24.55 -18.43
CA ILE A 50 -10.71 -24.55 -17.53
C ILE A 50 -10.70 -23.28 -16.65
N PHE A 51 -9.67 -22.44 -16.79
CA PHE A 51 -9.53 -21.22 -16.01
C PHE A 51 -10.61 -20.20 -16.41
N SER A 52 -11.39 -19.75 -15.43
CA SER A 52 -12.32 -18.63 -15.61
C SER A 52 -11.55 -17.32 -15.43
N SER A 53 -11.39 -16.56 -16.51
CA SER A 53 -10.73 -15.26 -16.48
C SER A 53 -11.61 -14.14 -15.90
N MET A 54 -12.84 -14.42 -15.47
CA MET A 54 -13.80 -13.39 -15.04
C MET A 54 -13.36 -12.64 -13.78
N SER A 55 -12.44 -13.20 -12.99
CA SER A 55 -11.96 -12.61 -11.75
C SER A 55 -10.50 -12.16 -11.81
N VAL A 56 -9.88 -12.10 -13.00
CA VAL A 56 -8.48 -11.67 -13.18
C VAL A 56 -8.41 -10.54 -14.19
N PHE A 57 -7.71 -9.49 -13.81
CA PHE A 57 -7.58 -8.27 -14.58
C PHE A 57 -6.12 -7.87 -14.67
N SER A 58 -5.74 -7.22 -15.75
CA SER A 58 -4.41 -6.65 -15.92
C SER A 58 -4.45 -5.41 -16.80
N GLY A 59 -3.44 -4.56 -16.66
CA GLY A 59 -3.35 -3.34 -17.41
C GLY A 59 -2.00 -2.67 -17.23
N HIS A 60 -1.90 -1.46 -17.80
CA HIS A 60 -0.67 -0.68 -17.77
C HIS A 60 -0.95 0.82 -17.82
N LEU A 61 -0.04 1.63 -17.26
CA LEU A 61 -0.10 3.10 -17.27
C LEU A 61 1.26 3.70 -17.57
N TRP A 62 1.28 4.79 -18.34
CA TRP A 62 2.47 5.62 -18.52
C TRP A 62 2.48 6.74 -17.50
N ILE A 63 3.48 6.74 -16.62
CA ILE A 63 3.57 7.71 -15.52
C ILE A 63 4.89 8.48 -15.65
N PRO A 64 4.87 9.82 -15.57
CA PRO A 64 6.10 10.60 -15.53
C PRO A 64 7.00 10.23 -14.36
N LEU A 65 8.29 10.02 -14.63
CA LEU A 65 9.27 9.64 -13.61
C LEU A 65 9.38 10.71 -12.50
N ALA A 66 9.30 11.99 -12.86
CA ALA A 66 9.34 13.09 -11.91
C ALA A 66 8.17 13.04 -10.91
N SER A 67 6.98 12.69 -11.39
CA SER A 67 5.79 12.51 -10.53
C SER A 67 5.95 11.35 -9.56
N ILE A 68 6.54 10.23 -10.00
CA ILE A 68 6.82 9.06 -9.13
C ILE A 68 7.78 9.47 -8.01
N ILE A 69 8.90 10.11 -8.36
CA ILE A 69 9.91 10.55 -7.37
C ILE A 69 9.28 11.52 -6.36
N SER A 70 8.57 12.54 -6.85
CA SER A 70 7.92 13.53 -5.97
C SER A 70 6.89 12.89 -5.04
N LEU A 71 6.09 11.95 -5.55
CA LEU A 71 5.08 11.25 -4.76
C LEU A 71 5.72 10.37 -3.69
N ARG A 72 6.80 9.64 -4.02
CA ARG A 72 7.53 8.83 -3.03
C ARG A 72 8.05 9.69 -1.88
N ASP A 73 8.66 10.84 -2.18
CA ASP A 73 9.15 11.75 -1.15
C ASP A 73 8.02 12.21 -0.21
N LYS A 74 6.85 12.52 -0.77
CA LYS A 74 5.66 12.91 -0.01
C LYS A 74 5.10 11.76 0.84
N LEU A 75 5.05 10.54 0.29
CA LEU A 75 4.63 9.34 1.02
C LEU A 75 5.61 8.99 2.16
N SER A 76 6.91 9.14 1.92
CA SER A 76 7.94 8.91 2.94
C SER A 76 7.82 9.91 4.10
N ASN A 77 7.58 11.18 3.79
CA ASN A 77 7.28 12.20 4.81
C ASN A 77 6.00 11.85 5.61
N LEU A 78 4.93 11.47 4.92
CA LEU A 78 3.68 11.05 5.56
C LEU A 78 3.91 9.84 6.50
N LYS A 79 4.64 8.84 6.03
CA LYS A 79 4.99 7.64 6.81
C LYS A 79 5.74 8.01 8.09
N GLN A 80 6.76 8.86 7.99
CA GLN A 80 7.52 9.34 9.15
C GLN A 80 6.62 10.07 10.16
N GLN A 81 5.68 10.87 9.69
CA GLN A 81 4.76 11.62 10.54
C GLN A 81 3.78 10.70 11.27
N VAL A 82 3.23 9.71 10.56
CA VAL A 82 2.39 8.65 11.14
C VAL A 82 3.18 7.87 12.20
N GLU A 83 4.43 7.53 11.91
CA GLU A 83 5.30 6.79 12.85
C GLU A 83 5.57 7.60 14.14
N MET A 84 5.91 8.88 14.02
CA MET A 84 6.11 9.76 15.18
C MET A 84 4.85 9.87 16.05
N LEU A 85 3.67 9.99 15.43
CA LEU A 85 2.39 10.01 16.16
C LEU A 85 2.18 8.71 16.95
N MET A 86 2.42 7.55 16.33
CA MET A 86 2.30 6.26 17.00
C MET A 86 3.29 6.09 18.15
N GLN A 87 4.50 6.63 18.03
CA GLN A 87 5.48 6.61 19.11
C GLN A 87 5.07 7.55 20.26
N SER A 88 4.58 8.76 19.95
CA SER A 88 4.11 9.70 20.97
C SER A 88 2.88 9.21 21.73
N SER A 89 1.97 8.48 21.08
CA SER A 89 0.83 7.87 21.76
C SER A 89 1.24 6.76 22.72
N LYS A 90 2.29 5.97 22.36
CA LYS A 90 2.84 4.94 23.24
C LYS A 90 3.51 5.55 24.47
N SER A 91 4.27 6.64 24.32
CA SER A 91 4.93 7.29 25.46
C SER A 91 3.94 7.93 26.43
N LEU A 92 2.82 8.48 25.94
CA LEU A 92 1.75 9.02 26.76
C LEU A 92 0.96 7.94 27.50
N SER A 93 0.77 6.77 26.88
CA SER A 93 0.08 5.63 27.52
C SER A 93 0.93 4.93 28.60
N SER A 94 2.26 5.03 28.55
CA SER A 94 3.16 4.46 29.57
C SER A 94 3.33 5.32 30.82
N ALA A 95 2.79 6.54 30.83
CA ALA A 95 2.90 7.47 31.96
C ALA A 95 1.80 7.29 33.04
N SER A 96 0.90 6.31 32.87
CA SER A 96 -0.25 6.09 33.75
C SER A 96 -0.20 4.77 34.54
N GLU A 97 0.98 4.31 34.97
CA GLU A 97 1.08 3.28 35.99
C GLU A 97 1.92 3.79 37.19
N PRO A 98 1.37 3.83 38.41
CA PRO A 98 2.19 3.98 39.59
C PRO A 98 3.01 2.69 39.75
N ILE A 99 4.33 2.84 39.77
CA ILE A 99 5.28 1.78 40.13
C ILE A 99 5.00 1.36 41.57
N SER A 100 4.29 0.24 41.77
CA SER A 100 4.36 -0.52 43.03
C SER A 100 5.28 -1.71 42.83
N PHE A 101 6.52 -1.54 43.30
CA PHE A 101 7.46 -2.63 43.56
C PHE A 101 6.79 -3.72 44.40
N LEU A 102 6.81 -4.96 43.91
CA LEU A 102 7.02 -6.12 44.79
C LEU A 102 7.55 -7.34 44.02
N GLU A 103 8.61 -7.90 44.58
CA GLU A 103 9.41 -9.02 44.11
C GLU A 103 8.68 -10.37 44.15
N GLN A 104 9.30 -11.35 43.47
CA GLN A 104 9.20 -12.82 43.61
C GLN A 104 8.04 -13.55 42.91
N SER A 105 8.35 -14.31 41.86
CA SER A 105 8.73 -15.74 41.97
C SER A 105 8.72 -16.44 40.60
N GLU A 106 9.70 -17.31 40.41
CA GLU A 106 9.94 -18.12 39.21
C GLU A 106 8.83 -19.15 38.94
N THR A 107 8.78 -19.57 37.67
CA THR A 107 8.07 -20.71 37.07
C THR A 107 6.69 -20.37 36.52
N LEU A 108 6.53 -20.38 35.18
CA LEU A 108 5.38 -20.99 34.49
C LEU A 108 5.61 -21.02 32.96
N LYS A 109 5.89 -22.23 32.46
CA LYS A 109 5.52 -22.85 31.17
C LYS A 109 5.26 -21.90 29.98
N ILE A 110 6.19 -21.94 29.01
CA ILE A 110 6.03 -21.42 27.66
C ILE A 110 4.88 -22.18 26.96
N ILE A 111 3.72 -21.55 26.88
CA ILE A 111 2.64 -21.96 25.97
C ILE A 111 2.92 -21.26 24.62
N PRO A 112 2.90 -21.96 23.46
CA PRO A 112 3.05 -21.30 22.17
C PRO A 112 1.81 -20.43 21.94
N SER A 113 1.98 -19.12 22.05
CA SER A 113 0.93 -18.14 21.79
C SER A 113 0.49 -18.23 20.32
N LYS A 114 -0.73 -18.75 20.13
CA LYS A 114 -1.53 -18.71 18.91
C LYS A 114 -1.55 -17.29 18.34
N ASN A 115 -1.23 -17.17 17.06
CA ASN A 115 -1.57 -16.09 16.14
C ASN A 115 -1.71 -14.70 16.78
N GLN A 116 -0.57 -13.99 16.86
CA GLN A 116 -0.57 -12.55 17.03
C GLN A 116 -1.24 -11.93 15.80
N LYS A 117 -2.56 -11.80 15.86
CA LYS A 117 -3.29 -10.81 15.09
C LYS A 117 -2.64 -9.49 15.50
N MET A 118 -1.72 -8.98 14.67
CA MET A 118 -1.19 -7.64 14.84
C MET A 118 -2.43 -6.77 14.97
N ASN A 119 -2.66 -6.23 16.17
CA ASN A 119 -3.71 -5.26 16.38
C ASN A 119 -3.27 -4.08 15.53
N VAL A 120 -3.84 -4.00 14.34
CA VAL A 120 -3.72 -2.87 13.42
C VAL A 120 -4.45 -1.73 14.11
N ALA A 121 -3.76 -1.09 15.05
CA ALA A 121 -4.29 0.04 15.79
C ALA A 121 -4.43 1.17 14.76
N LYS A 122 -5.68 1.47 14.42
CA LYS A 122 -6.05 2.61 13.58
C LYS A 122 -5.39 3.85 14.17
N VAL A 123 -4.51 4.50 13.41
CA VAL A 123 -3.78 5.66 13.90
C VAL A 123 -4.75 6.82 13.93
N HIS A 124 -5.00 7.41 15.10
CA HIS A 124 -5.74 8.66 15.19
C HIS A 124 -4.84 9.78 14.65
N LEU A 125 -5.04 10.15 13.39
CA LEU A 125 -4.27 11.21 12.76
C LEU A 125 -4.63 12.56 13.39
N ASP A 126 -3.64 13.42 13.55
CA ASP A 126 -3.91 14.84 13.79
C ASP A 126 -4.38 15.50 12.48
N ARG A 127 -5.03 16.67 12.59
CA ARG A 127 -5.58 17.41 11.43
C ARG A 127 -4.54 17.71 10.35
N LYS A 128 -3.30 18.04 10.72
CA LYS A 128 -2.22 18.35 9.77
C LYS A 128 -1.80 17.08 9.03
N THR A 129 -1.66 15.97 9.74
CA THR A 129 -1.29 14.67 9.15
C THR A 129 -2.40 14.13 8.25
N GLU A 130 -3.67 14.31 8.62
CA GLU A 130 -4.83 13.96 7.79
C GLU A 130 -4.85 14.76 6.47
N GLU A 131 -4.64 16.09 6.53
CA GLU A 131 -4.58 16.93 5.32
C GLU A 131 -3.40 16.56 4.40
N MET A 132 -2.27 16.18 4.99
CA MET A 132 -1.11 15.68 4.23
C MET A 132 -1.43 14.34 3.56
N ALA A 133 -2.10 13.42 4.26
CA ALA A 133 -2.57 12.16 3.69
C ALA A 133 -3.52 12.42 2.52
N LYS A 134 -4.55 13.27 2.69
CA LYS A 134 -5.48 13.63 1.62
C LYS A 134 -4.76 14.15 0.38
N ARG A 135 -3.77 15.04 0.54
CA ARG A 135 -2.96 15.56 -0.58
C ARG A 135 -2.16 14.46 -1.29
N CYS A 136 -1.45 13.62 -0.55
CA CYS A 136 -0.68 12.52 -1.14
C CYS A 136 -1.60 11.56 -1.90
N LEU A 137 -2.72 11.17 -1.30
CA LEU A 137 -3.67 10.23 -1.89
C LEU A 137 -4.42 10.82 -3.10
N SER A 138 -4.59 12.14 -3.15
CA SER A 138 -5.12 12.83 -4.33
C SER A 138 -4.15 12.75 -5.50
N GLU A 139 -2.85 12.84 -5.23
CA GLU A 139 -1.81 12.69 -6.24
C GLU A 139 -1.69 11.24 -6.71
N VAL A 140 -1.75 10.25 -5.81
CA VAL A 140 -1.88 8.82 -6.16
C VAL A 140 -3.06 8.62 -7.10
N LYS A 141 -4.24 9.14 -6.73
CA LYS A 141 -5.44 9.06 -7.55
C LYS A 141 -5.21 9.68 -8.93
N ALA A 142 -4.59 10.86 -9.00
CA ALA A 142 -4.33 11.53 -10.27
C ALA A 142 -3.37 10.74 -11.17
N LEU A 143 -2.37 10.05 -10.60
CA LEU A 143 -1.42 9.24 -11.37
C LEU A 143 -2.00 7.90 -11.84
N LEU A 144 -2.89 7.29 -11.06
CA LEU A 144 -3.46 5.97 -11.36
C LEU A 144 -4.78 6.03 -12.14
N SER A 145 -5.49 7.17 -12.11
CA SER A 145 -6.77 7.32 -12.81
C SER A 145 -6.56 7.35 -14.33
N VAL A 146 -7.24 6.43 -15.02
CA VAL A 146 -7.26 6.38 -16.50
C VAL A 146 -7.98 7.59 -17.10
N VAL A 147 -8.93 8.18 -16.36
CA VAL A 147 -9.68 9.36 -16.78
C VAL A 147 -8.98 10.62 -16.27
N PRO A 148 -8.62 11.58 -17.16
CA PRO A 148 -8.10 12.88 -16.74
C PRO A 148 -9.19 13.65 -15.99
N ALA A 149 -9.20 13.54 -14.67
CA ALA A 149 -10.04 14.36 -13.80
C ALA A 149 -9.18 15.51 -13.21
N PRO A 150 -9.75 16.72 -13.05
CA PRO A 150 -9.08 17.74 -12.25
C PRO A 150 -8.79 17.17 -10.87
N SER A 151 -7.54 17.34 -10.41
CA SER A 151 -7.04 16.84 -9.13
C SER A 151 -7.70 17.59 -7.96
N LEU A 152 -8.98 17.33 -7.75
CA LEU A 152 -9.68 17.79 -6.57
C LEU A 152 -9.11 17.03 -5.37
N PRO A 153 -8.79 17.73 -4.26
CA PRO A 153 -8.35 17.07 -3.05
C PRO A 153 -9.44 16.10 -2.59
N LEU A 154 -9.03 14.90 -2.18
CA LEU A 154 -9.91 13.93 -1.57
C LEU A 154 -10.57 14.55 -0.32
N SER A 155 -11.89 14.43 -0.23
CA SER A 155 -12.66 14.87 0.94
C SER A 155 -12.35 14.03 2.16
N GLU A 156 -12.12 12.73 1.96
CA GLU A 156 -11.91 11.71 2.98
C GLU A 156 -10.81 10.74 2.57
N ILE A 157 -10.20 10.07 3.56
CA ILE A 157 -9.19 9.04 3.32
C ILE A 157 -9.92 7.71 3.02
N PRO A 158 -9.68 7.07 1.87
CA PRO A 158 -10.52 5.98 1.35
C PRO A 158 -10.22 4.59 1.94
N PHE A 159 -9.26 4.47 2.85
CA PHE A 159 -8.89 3.23 3.53
C PHE A 159 -8.42 3.51 4.96
N ASP A 160 -8.24 2.47 5.76
CA ASP A 160 -7.76 2.61 7.13
C ASP A 160 -6.26 2.97 7.15
N VAL A 161 -5.94 4.19 7.59
CA VAL A 161 -4.54 4.64 7.68
C VAL A 161 -3.81 3.94 8.81
N THR A 162 -2.83 3.15 8.41
CA THR A 162 -1.90 2.41 9.26
C THR A 162 -0.50 2.56 8.72
N LEU A 163 0.53 2.41 9.57
CA LEU A 163 1.91 2.47 9.09
C LEU A 163 2.18 1.46 7.96
N GLN A 164 1.53 0.28 8.04
CA GLN A 164 1.62 -0.75 7.01
C GLN A 164 1.00 -0.30 5.69
N SER A 165 -0.23 0.24 5.71
CA SER A 165 -0.91 0.70 4.50
C SER A 165 -0.12 1.80 3.76
N ILE A 166 0.48 2.73 4.51
CA ILE A 166 1.31 3.80 3.93
C ILE A 166 2.64 3.25 3.39
N ALA A 167 3.27 2.31 4.10
CA ALA A 167 4.48 1.66 3.62
C ALA A 167 4.20 0.84 2.34
N SER A 168 3.14 0.05 2.30
CA SER A 168 2.73 -0.69 1.11
C SER A 168 2.42 0.23 -0.07
N LEU A 169 1.83 1.41 0.18
CA LEU A 169 1.58 2.41 -0.84
C LEU A 169 2.88 3.09 -1.32
N GLU A 170 3.84 3.37 -0.44
CA GLU A 170 5.17 3.87 -0.79
C GLU A 170 5.94 2.85 -1.64
N ASP A 171 5.95 1.58 -1.24
CA ASP A 171 6.60 0.47 -1.92
C ASP A 171 5.99 0.23 -3.31
N MET A 172 4.68 0.45 -3.47
CA MET A 172 4.00 0.39 -4.76
C MET A 172 4.61 1.33 -5.79
N PHE A 173 5.10 2.49 -5.37
CA PHE A 173 5.74 3.46 -6.24
C PHE A 173 7.26 3.28 -6.34
N ASP A 174 7.84 2.18 -5.83
CA ASP A 174 9.25 1.86 -6.03
C ASP A 174 9.51 1.21 -7.40
N PRO A 175 10.19 1.90 -8.34
CA PRO A 175 10.42 1.35 -9.68
C PRO A 175 11.37 0.14 -9.71
N ALA A 176 12.10 -0.12 -8.63
CA ALA A 176 13.06 -1.22 -8.55
C ALA A 176 12.45 -2.52 -8.00
N GLY A 177 11.60 -2.44 -6.97
CA GLY A 177 11.06 -3.62 -6.28
C GLY A 177 9.72 -4.13 -6.79
N GLY A 178 8.89 -3.25 -7.38
CA GLY A 178 7.47 -3.56 -7.54
C GLY A 178 6.79 -3.79 -6.18
N CYS A 179 5.53 -4.24 -6.19
CA CYS A 179 4.79 -4.48 -4.95
C CYS A 179 3.69 -5.53 -5.11
N THR A 180 3.33 -6.21 -4.02
CA THR A 180 2.11 -7.02 -3.92
C THR A 180 1.28 -6.54 -2.74
N ILE A 181 0.02 -6.21 -2.98
CA ILE A 181 -0.90 -5.70 -1.95
C ILE A 181 -2.07 -6.67 -1.79
N THR A 182 -2.28 -7.10 -0.54
CA THR A 182 -3.36 -8.01 -0.12
C THR A 182 -4.28 -7.40 0.93
N GLU A 183 -3.96 -6.21 1.45
CA GLU A 183 -4.76 -5.51 2.45
C GLU A 183 -6.10 -5.07 1.84
N GLU A 184 -7.22 -5.55 2.38
CA GLU A 184 -8.55 -5.42 1.77
C GLU A 184 -8.95 -3.96 1.47
N SER A 185 -8.78 -3.03 2.42
CA SER A 185 -9.16 -1.63 2.23
C SER A 185 -8.29 -0.92 1.20
N LEU A 186 -6.96 -1.06 1.29
CA LEU A 186 -6.03 -0.47 0.33
C LEU A 186 -6.16 -1.09 -1.06
N PHE A 187 -6.30 -2.42 -1.13
CA PHE A 187 -6.54 -3.17 -2.37
C PHE A 187 -7.80 -2.66 -3.08
N ASN A 188 -8.94 -2.63 -2.38
CA ASN A 188 -10.22 -2.21 -2.95
C ASN A 188 -10.16 -0.77 -3.47
N TRP A 189 -9.46 0.11 -2.75
CA TRP A 189 -9.26 1.48 -3.22
C TRP A 189 -8.39 1.54 -4.48
N ILE A 190 -7.24 0.87 -4.52
CA ILE A 190 -6.34 0.91 -5.68
C ILE A 190 -7.03 0.37 -6.93
N ILE A 191 -7.73 -0.77 -6.85
CA ILE A 191 -8.42 -1.32 -8.04
C ILE A 191 -9.53 -0.39 -8.54
N SER A 192 -10.16 0.40 -7.65
CA SER A 192 -11.18 1.38 -8.03
C SER A 192 -10.61 2.56 -8.85
N LEU A 193 -9.29 2.76 -8.83
CA LEU A 193 -8.63 3.82 -9.62
C LEU A 193 -8.33 3.38 -11.05
N PHE A 194 -8.25 2.08 -11.30
CA PHE A 194 -7.97 1.52 -12.63
C PHE A 194 -9.23 1.34 -13.50
N HIS A 195 -10.42 1.67 -12.97
CA HIS A 195 -11.72 1.51 -13.62
C HIS A 195 -12.40 2.85 -13.93
#